data_AF-A0A6S6XEB3-F1
#
_entry.id   AF-A0A6S6XEB3-F1
#
_cell.length_a   1.000
_cell.length_b   1.000
_cell.length_c   1.000
_cell.angle_alpha   90.00
_cell.angle_beta   90.00
_cell.angle_gamma   90.00
#
_symmetry.space_group_name_H-M   'P 1'
#
loop_
_entity.id
_entity.type
_entity.pdbx_description
1 polymer ?
#
loop_
_entity_poly.entity_id
_entity_poly.type
_entity_poly.pdbx_seq_one_letter_code
_entity_poly.pdbx_strand_id
1 'polypeptide(L)'
;MISISMATKNPSWVCWKVGIDMHSTTEPFRVTCKLLDGRVNTADGLFFLDCILYHAWFLKYAPGVISGTDREENCKLHFGLPLRQLPGNRYAASCGFYHDFGTHIEYWNKRPDWDAQAGYLDAHGKVKTGEGPMRAYRMPQIIHTVGDIEFYGYGTISKIKDLLSYIPAIGKKPAAGWGMVREWIVEPWPEDWSTWSDKYGLMRPIPFEENIGHDLSGYLKRNCAIRPPAWKACNQQPCYVPKVTI
;
A
#
# COMPACT_ATOMS: atom_id res chain seq x y z
N MET A 1 57.89 -58.00 9.47
CA MET A 1 58.92 -57.04 9.04
C MET A 1 58.21 -55.95 8.25
N ILE A 2 58.21 -54.73 8.79
CA ILE A 2 57.88 -53.43 8.16
C ILE A 2 56.40 -53.15 7.83
N SER A 3 55.84 -52.23 8.62
CA SER A 3 54.70 -51.36 8.33
C SER A 3 55.00 -50.39 7.19
N ILE A 4 54.00 -50.01 6.39
CA ILE A 4 53.83 -48.64 5.88
C ILE A 4 52.32 -48.39 5.75
N SER A 5 51.82 -47.39 6.47
CA SER A 5 50.54 -46.75 6.22
C SER A 5 50.68 -45.79 5.04
N MET A 6 49.73 -45.78 4.11
CA MET A 6 49.43 -44.57 3.33
C MET A 6 47.94 -44.46 3.12
N ALA A 7 47.39 -43.40 3.71
CA ALA A 7 46.04 -42.90 3.49
C ALA A 7 45.94 -42.31 2.08
N THR A 8 44.91 -42.66 1.33
CA THR A 8 44.44 -41.87 0.20
C THR A 8 42.93 -41.82 0.19
N LYS A 9 42.43 -40.60 0.20
CA LYS A 9 41.06 -40.15 0.42
C LYS A 9 40.14 -40.63 -0.70
N ASN A 10 38.96 -41.14 -0.33
CA ASN A 10 37.80 -41.24 -1.21
C ASN A 10 37.39 -39.84 -1.70
N PRO A 11 37.23 -39.58 -3.01
CA PRO A 11 36.43 -38.47 -3.45
C PRO A 11 34.96 -38.90 -3.36
N SER A 12 34.32 -38.64 -2.23
CA SER A 12 32.87 -38.65 -2.15
C SER A 12 32.35 -37.56 -3.08
N TRP A 13 31.60 -37.99 -4.10
CA TRP A 13 30.87 -37.12 -5.00
C TRP A 13 30.06 -36.12 -4.18
N VAL A 14 30.49 -34.86 -4.21
CA VAL A 14 29.78 -33.72 -3.65
C VAL A 14 28.53 -33.54 -4.50
N CYS A 15 27.44 -34.15 -4.07
CA CYS A 15 26.10 -33.81 -4.51
C CYS A 15 25.87 -32.36 -4.09
N TRP A 16 25.99 -31.43 -5.04
CA TRP A 16 25.51 -30.07 -4.89
C TRP A 16 24.00 -30.15 -4.66
N LYS A 17 23.59 -30.24 -3.39
CA LYS A 17 22.24 -29.84 -2.99
C LYS A 17 22.15 -28.34 -3.24
N VAL A 18 21.74 -27.96 -4.44
CA VAL A 18 21.09 -26.67 -4.69
C VAL A 18 19.72 -26.78 -4.02
N GLY A 19 19.72 -26.69 -2.69
CA GLY A 19 18.53 -26.59 -1.88
C GLY A 19 18.03 -25.16 -1.94
N ILE A 20 17.35 -24.79 -3.02
CA ILE A 20 16.33 -23.76 -2.92
C ILE A 20 15.08 -24.49 -2.44
N ASP A 21 14.99 -24.65 -1.13
CA ASP A 21 13.78 -25.11 -0.48
C ASP A 21 12.79 -23.95 -0.51
N MET A 22 12.10 -23.78 -1.65
CA MET A 22 11.04 -22.79 -1.84
C MET A 22 9.75 -23.28 -1.16
N HIS A 23 9.84 -23.59 0.13
CA HIS A 23 8.65 -23.60 0.96
C HIS A 23 8.13 -22.16 1.00
N SER A 24 6.99 -21.89 0.36
CA SER A 24 6.29 -20.61 0.48
C SER A 24 5.64 -20.53 1.85
N THR A 25 6.47 -20.41 2.89
CA THR A 25 6.00 -20.37 4.26
C THR A 25 5.24 -19.06 4.46
N THR A 26 4.07 -19.17 5.07
CA THR A 26 3.32 -17.98 5.51
C THR A 26 3.88 -17.61 6.87
N GLU A 27 4.47 -16.43 6.99
CA GLU A 27 5.18 -16.00 8.19
C GLU A 27 4.94 -14.50 8.45
N PRO A 28 5.19 -14.02 9.68
CA PRO A 28 5.15 -12.58 9.96
C PRO A 28 6.27 -11.87 9.20
N PHE A 29 5.98 -10.66 8.74
CA PHE A 29 6.92 -9.86 7.97
C PHE A 29 6.77 -8.37 8.28
N ARG A 30 7.85 -7.64 8.00
CA ARG A 30 7.89 -6.18 7.95
C ARG A 30 8.14 -5.74 6.51
N VAL A 31 7.41 -4.70 6.09
CA VAL A 31 7.63 -3.98 4.84
C VAL A 31 8.04 -2.55 5.18
N THR A 32 9.18 -2.11 4.66
CA THR A 32 9.60 -0.71 4.73
C THR A 32 9.50 -0.08 3.35
N CYS A 33 8.67 0.95 3.23
CA CYS A 33 8.55 1.78 2.04
C CYS A 33 9.51 2.96 2.16
N LYS A 34 10.60 2.92 1.41
CA LYS A 34 11.53 4.06 1.31
C LYS A 34 10.99 5.06 0.31
N LEU A 35 10.69 6.28 0.77
CA LEU A 35 10.19 7.32 -0.12
C LEU A 35 11.34 8.03 -0.83
N LEU A 36 11.09 8.52 -2.04
CA LEU A 36 12.09 9.25 -2.80
C LEU A 36 12.39 10.61 -2.15
N ASP A 37 11.35 11.36 -1.78
CA ASP A 37 11.42 12.72 -1.23
C ASP A 37 10.51 12.94 0.01
N GLY A 38 9.77 11.93 0.45
CA GLY A 38 8.89 11.98 1.62
C GLY A 38 7.55 12.70 1.42
N ARG A 39 7.28 13.33 0.27
CA ARG A 39 6.04 14.11 0.07
C ARG A 39 4.91 13.20 -0.40
N VAL A 40 3.91 12.97 0.44
CA VAL A 40 2.77 12.10 0.12
C VAL A 40 1.47 12.87 0.19
N ASN A 41 0.65 12.76 -0.86
CA ASN A 41 -0.69 13.33 -0.86
C ASN A 41 -1.66 12.35 -0.19
N THR A 42 -2.16 12.72 0.97
CA THR A 42 -3.17 11.95 1.71
C THR A 42 -4.05 12.90 2.51
N ALA A 43 -5.33 12.55 2.65
CA ALA A 43 -6.28 13.39 3.39
C ALA A 43 -6.42 12.96 4.86
N ASP A 44 -6.11 11.70 5.15
CA ASP A 44 -6.34 11.06 6.44
C ASP A 44 -5.09 10.44 7.05
N GLY A 45 -3.96 10.46 6.36
CA GLY A 45 -2.70 9.89 6.86
C GLY A 45 -2.66 8.36 6.88
N LEU A 46 -3.74 7.68 6.48
CA LEU A 46 -3.83 6.23 6.56
C LEU A 46 -3.37 5.58 5.26
N PHE A 47 -2.34 4.74 5.36
CA PHE A 47 -1.88 3.89 4.27
C PHE A 47 -2.16 2.43 4.62
N PHE A 48 -2.93 1.73 3.79
CA PHE A 48 -3.33 0.35 4.05
C PHE A 48 -2.52 -0.62 3.20
N LEU A 49 -1.74 -1.50 3.82
CA LEU A 49 -0.89 -2.44 3.07
C LEU A 49 -1.73 -3.41 2.22
N ASP A 50 -2.86 -3.90 2.74
CA ASP A 50 -3.77 -4.77 1.99
C ASP A 50 -4.36 -4.07 0.76
N CYS A 51 -4.67 -2.77 0.83
CA CYS A 51 -5.15 -1.99 -0.30
C CYS A 51 -4.06 -1.69 -1.32
N ILE A 52 -2.83 -1.48 -0.87
CA ILE A 52 -1.66 -1.35 -1.76
C ILE A 52 -1.45 -2.66 -2.52
N LEU A 53 -1.45 -3.80 -1.82
CA LEU A 53 -1.31 -5.12 -2.43
C LEU A 53 -2.51 -5.49 -3.32
N TYR A 54 -3.72 -5.07 -2.96
CA TYR A 54 -4.90 -5.15 -3.82
C TYR A 54 -4.64 -4.42 -5.14
N HIS A 55 -4.18 -3.18 -5.09
CA HIS A 55 -3.89 -2.43 -6.31
C HIS A 55 -2.80 -3.09 -7.15
N ALA A 56 -1.74 -3.57 -6.51
CA ALA A 56 -0.65 -4.31 -7.16
C ALA A 56 -1.15 -5.57 -7.88
N TRP A 57 -2.07 -6.30 -7.25
CA TRP A 57 -2.66 -7.49 -7.84
C TRP A 57 -3.36 -7.18 -9.17
N PHE A 58 -4.14 -6.09 -9.22
CA PHE A 58 -4.80 -5.66 -10.45
C PHE A 58 -3.80 -5.18 -11.49
N LEU A 59 -2.76 -4.45 -11.12
CA LEU A 59 -1.70 -4.04 -12.06
C LEU A 59 -1.01 -5.25 -12.68
N LYS A 60 -0.77 -6.31 -11.91
CA LYS A 60 -0.08 -7.52 -12.36
C LYS A 60 -0.98 -8.44 -13.19
N TYR A 61 -2.17 -8.77 -12.68
CA TYR A 61 -2.99 -9.86 -13.23
C TYR A 61 -4.17 -9.38 -14.08
N ALA A 62 -4.62 -8.15 -13.89
CA ALA A 62 -5.78 -7.60 -14.58
C ALA A 62 -5.60 -6.11 -14.97
N PRO A 63 -4.52 -5.75 -15.69
CA PRO A 63 -4.22 -4.35 -16.02
C PRO A 63 -5.34 -3.68 -16.83
N GLY A 64 -6.07 -4.46 -17.64
CA GLY A 64 -7.23 -4.00 -18.42
C GLY A 64 -8.35 -3.41 -17.57
N VAL A 65 -8.51 -3.89 -16.33
CA VAL A 65 -9.49 -3.35 -15.37
C VAL A 65 -9.05 -1.99 -14.84
N ILE A 66 -7.75 -1.77 -14.65
CA ILE A 66 -7.19 -0.49 -14.21
C ILE A 66 -7.25 0.56 -15.32
N SER A 67 -6.96 0.17 -16.56
CA SER A 67 -7.08 1.06 -17.73
C SER A 67 -8.52 1.31 -18.16
N GLY A 68 -9.48 0.52 -17.66
CA GLY A 68 -10.89 0.59 -18.05
C GLY A 68 -11.18 0.00 -19.44
N THR A 69 -10.23 -0.73 -20.02
CA THR A 69 -10.43 -1.46 -21.29
C THR A 69 -11.22 -2.75 -21.09
N ASP A 70 -11.19 -3.31 -19.89
CA ASP A 70 -11.93 -4.50 -19.48
C ASP A 70 -12.77 -4.25 -18.23
N ARG A 71 -13.85 -5.01 -18.07
CA ARG A 71 -14.66 -5.01 -16.85
C ARG A 71 -14.17 -6.08 -15.89
N GLU A 72 -14.25 -5.79 -14.60
CA GLU A 72 -13.89 -6.73 -13.52
C GLU A 72 -14.63 -8.08 -13.65
N GLU A 73 -15.91 -8.03 -14.04
CA GLU A 73 -16.78 -9.20 -14.28
C GLU A 73 -16.25 -10.15 -15.37
N ASN A 74 -15.45 -9.64 -16.31
CA ASN A 74 -14.89 -10.43 -17.41
C ASN A 74 -13.58 -11.11 -17.03
N CYS A 75 -12.95 -10.72 -15.91
CA CYS A 75 -11.76 -11.37 -15.40
C CYS A 75 -12.15 -12.72 -14.78
N LYS A 76 -11.86 -13.83 -15.49
CA LYS A 76 -12.02 -15.20 -14.98
C LYS A 76 -11.00 -15.59 -13.90
N LEU A 77 -10.44 -14.61 -13.20
CA LEU A 77 -9.38 -14.81 -12.22
C LEU A 77 -9.96 -14.82 -10.81
N HIS A 78 -9.53 -15.79 -10.01
CA HIS A 78 -9.84 -15.78 -8.59
C HIS A 78 -8.96 -14.76 -7.87
N PHE A 79 -9.60 -13.73 -7.31
CA PHE A 79 -8.92 -12.72 -6.53
C PHE A 79 -8.46 -13.29 -5.18
N GLY A 80 -7.20 -13.00 -4.81
CA GLY A 80 -6.65 -13.35 -3.50
C GLY A 80 -5.29 -12.70 -3.26
N LEU A 81 -5.08 -12.16 -2.06
CA LEU A 81 -3.79 -11.61 -1.66
C LEU A 81 -2.90 -12.66 -0.99
N PRO A 82 -1.57 -12.55 -1.10
CA PRO A 82 -0.62 -13.45 -0.45
C PRO A 82 -0.48 -13.16 1.07
N LEU A 83 -1.60 -12.92 1.73
CA LEU A 83 -1.72 -12.60 3.15
C LEU A 83 -2.63 -13.62 3.83
N ARG A 84 -2.38 -13.90 5.11
CA ARG A 84 -3.27 -14.73 5.92
C ARG A 84 -4.64 -14.06 6.01
N GLN A 85 -5.70 -14.81 5.71
CA GLN A 85 -7.06 -14.32 5.87
C GLN A 85 -7.47 -14.33 7.35
N LEU A 86 -8.20 -13.29 7.74
CA LEU A 86 -8.82 -13.10 9.05
C LEU A 86 -10.35 -13.21 8.92
N PRO A 87 -11.06 -13.43 10.05
CA PRO A 87 -12.52 -13.48 10.06
C PRO A 87 -13.16 -12.29 9.35
N GLY A 88 -14.23 -12.58 8.60
CA GLY A 88 -14.94 -11.60 7.80
C GLY A 88 -14.17 -11.15 6.57
N ASN A 89 -13.45 -12.06 5.87
CA ASN A 89 -12.76 -11.77 4.59
C ASN A 89 -11.83 -10.55 4.66
N ARG A 90 -11.09 -10.44 5.76
CA ARG A 90 -10.07 -9.40 5.97
C ARG A 90 -8.69 -10.02 5.81
N TYR A 91 -7.68 -9.19 5.58
CA TYR A 91 -6.31 -9.68 5.47
C TYR A 91 -5.48 -9.29 6.70
N ALA A 92 -4.54 -10.14 7.10
CA ALA A 92 -3.60 -9.88 8.19
C ALA A 92 -2.51 -8.90 7.76
N ALA A 93 -2.86 -7.61 7.73
CA ALA A 93 -1.98 -6.51 7.38
C ALA A 93 -2.32 -5.25 8.20
N SER A 94 -1.28 -4.49 8.53
CA SER A 94 -1.37 -3.23 9.26
C SER A 94 -1.58 -2.01 8.34
N CYS A 95 -1.87 -0.88 8.98
CA CYS A 95 -1.60 0.44 8.42
C CYS A 95 -0.09 0.73 8.36
N GLY A 96 0.27 1.75 7.60
CA GLY A 96 1.62 2.30 7.54
C GLY A 96 1.89 3.25 8.70
N PHE A 97 3.02 3.06 9.37
CA PHE A 97 3.51 3.88 10.48
C PHE A 97 4.72 4.69 10.04
N TYR A 98 4.76 5.97 10.40
CA TYR A 98 5.79 6.89 9.91
C TYR A 98 5.98 8.11 10.83
N HIS A 99 7.12 8.77 10.71
CA HIS A 99 7.34 10.09 11.29
C HIS A 99 6.75 11.18 10.39
N ASP A 100 5.94 12.07 10.95
CA ASP A 100 5.41 13.23 10.22
C ASP A 100 6.27 14.47 10.52
N PHE A 101 6.84 15.07 9.48
CA PHE A 101 7.66 16.27 9.57
C PHE A 101 6.87 17.55 9.30
N GLY A 102 5.65 17.44 8.77
CA GLY A 102 4.80 18.60 8.51
C GLY A 102 3.76 18.37 7.43
N THR A 103 2.73 19.20 7.46
CA THR A 103 1.64 19.19 6.49
C THR A 103 1.53 20.56 5.83
N HIS A 104 1.36 20.58 4.50
CA HIS A 104 1.06 21.79 3.75
C HIS A 104 -0.02 21.54 2.70
N ILE A 105 -0.68 22.61 2.26
CA ILE A 105 -1.73 22.55 1.25
C ILE A 105 -1.18 23.07 -0.05
N GLU A 106 -1.08 22.19 -1.05
CA GLU A 106 -0.79 22.58 -2.43
C GLU A 106 -2.08 22.68 -3.24
N TYR A 107 -2.10 23.54 -4.26
CA TYR A 107 -3.27 23.70 -5.12
C TYR A 107 -2.96 23.17 -6.51
N TRP A 108 -3.71 22.15 -6.92
CA TRP A 108 -3.74 21.74 -8.31
C TRP A 108 -4.72 22.62 -9.07
N ASN A 109 -4.23 23.34 -10.08
CA ASN A 109 -5.01 24.30 -10.85
C ASN A 109 -5.18 23.81 -12.29
N LYS A 110 -6.42 23.78 -12.78
CA LYS A 110 -6.71 23.68 -14.22
C LYS A 110 -6.99 25.08 -14.73
N ARG A 111 -6.11 25.60 -15.58
CA ARG A 111 -6.32 26.86 -16.31
C ARG A 111 -7.04 26.56 -17.63
N PRO A 112 -8.22 27.14 -17.89
CA PRO A 112 -8.85 27.05 -19.21
C PRO A 112 -7.97 27.72 -20.26
N ASP A 113 -8.02 27.22 -21.49
CA ASP A 113 -7.29 27.81 -22.61
C ASP A 113 -7.98 29.10 -23.06
N TRP A 114 -7.57 30.22 -22.48
CA TRP A 114 -8.13 31.53 -22.77
C TRP A 114 -7.76 32.00 -24.18
N ASP A 115 -6.55 31.65 -24.63
CA ASP A 115 -5.97 32.17 -25.86
C ASP A 115 -6.65 31.53 -27.08
N ALA A 116 -6.95 30.22 -27.02
CA ALA A 116 -7.72 29.54 -28.06
C ALA A 116 -9.15 30.07 -28.24
N GLN A 117 -9.66 30.87 -27.30
CA GLN A 117 -11.04 31.38 -27.28
C GLN A 117 -11.11 32.91 -27.41
N ALA A 118 -9.97 33.60 -27.59
CA ALA A 118 -9.89 35.06 -27.68
C ALA A 118 -10.83 35.62 -28.77
N GLY A 119 -10.87 34.98 -29.95
CA GLY A 119 -11.76 35.40 -31.05
C GLY A 119 -13.26 35.20 -30.77
N TYR A 120 -13.64 34.35 -29.82
CA TYR A 120 -15.04 34.18 -29.40
C TYR A 120 -15.49 35.27 -28.41
N LEU A 121 -14.53 35.88 -27.70
CA LEU A 121 -14.77 36.98 -26.76
C LEU A 121 -14.96 38.32 -27.48
N ASP A 122 -14.33 38.52 -28.63
CA ASP A 122 -14.50 39.72 -29.49
C ASP A 122 -15.95 39.91 -29.96
N ALA A 123 -16.75 38.84 -29.98
CA ALA A 123 -18.18 38.85 -30.31
C ALA A 123 -19.11 39.06 -29.09
N HIS A 124 -18.61 39.60 -27.97
CA HIS A 124 -19.31 39.70 -26.67
C HIS A 124 -19.70 38.35 -26.05
N GLY A 125 -19.04 37.26 -26.44
CA GLY A 125 -19.27 35.93 -25.87
C GLY A 125 -18.93 35.90 -24.37
N LYS A 126 -19.73 35.16 -23.57
CA LYS A 126 -19.44 34.91 -22.16
C LYS A 126 -18.92 33.49 -21.98
N VAL A 127 -17.69 33.34 -21.49
CA VAL A 127 -17.14 32.02 -21.13
C VAL A 127 -17.59 31.67 -19.72
N LYS A 128 -18.29 30.55 -19.59
CA LYS A 128 -18.65 30.00 -18.28
C LYS A 128 -17.44 29.28 -17.69
N THR A 129 -16.93 29.81 -16.59
CA THR A 129 -15.72 29.28 -15.91
C THR A 129 -16.05 28.34 -14.76
N GLY A 130 -17.31 28.31 -14.33
CA GLY A 130 -17.79 27.46 -13.23
C GLY A 130 -18.29 26.07 -13.66
N GLU A 131 -18.54 25.86 -14.96
CA GLU A 131 -19.13 24.62 -15.49
C GLU A 131 -18.65 24.31 -16.91
N GLY A 132 -18.83 23.07 -17.35
CA GLY A 132 -18.47 22.63 -18.70
C GLY A 132 -16.97 22.41 -18.95
N PRO A 133 -16.57 22.23 -20.22
CA PRO A 133 -15.20 21.92 -20.60
C PRO A 133 -14.16 22.94 -20.13
N MET A 134 -14.58 24.21 -20.06
CA MET A 134 -13.80 25.37 -19.65
C MET A 134 -13.84 25.65 -18.14
N ARG A 135 -14.33 24.70 -17.34
CA ARG A 135 -14.34 24.85 -15.89
C ARG A 135 -12.92 24.99 -15.35
N ALA A 136 -12.67 26.11 -14.69
CA ALA A 136 -11.46 26.32 -13.92
C ALA A 136 -11.58 25.57 -12.60
N TYR A 137 -10.51 24.88 -12.21
CA TYR A 137 -10.45 24.19 -10.92
C TYR A 137 -9.27 24.71 -10.13
N ARG A 138 -9.48 24.92 -8.84
CA ARG A 138 -8.44 25.10 -7.84
C ARG A 138 -8.71 24.09 -6.73
N MET A 139 -8.08 22.93 -6.80
CA MET A 139 -8.35 21.83 -5.89
C MET A 139 -7.24 21.74 -4.83
N PRO A 140 -7.55 21.95 -3.53
CA PRO A 140 -6.56 21.78 -2.48
C PRO A 140 -6.14 20.30 -2.39
N GLN A 141 -4.85 20.07 -2.22
CA GLN A 141 -4.21 18.78 -1.99
C GLN A 141 -3.46 18.88 -0.67
N ILE A 142 -3.77 17.98 0.26
CA ILE A 142 -3.11 17.93 1.55
C ILE A 142 -1.87 17.07 1.37
N ILE A 143 -0.70 17.69 1.48
CA ILE A 143 0.60 17.05 1.29
C ILE A 143 1.24 16.91 2.66
N HIS A 144 1.54 15.69 3.05
CA HIS A 144 2.34 15.37 4.23
C HIS A 144 3.78 15.15 3.81
N THR A 145 4.72 15.68 4.58
CA THR A 145 6.14 15.36 4.45
C THR A 145 6.47 14.33 5.53
N VAL A 146 6.66 13.08 5.13
CA VAL A 146 6.80 11.95 6.03
C VAL A 146 8.13 11.22 5.84
N GLY A 147 8.56 10.51 6.87
CA GLY A 147 9.67 9.58 6.80
C GLY A 147 9.32 8.30 6.04
N ASP A 148 10.20 7.32 6.14
CA ASP A 148 9.91 5.98 5.62
C ASP A 148 8.70 5.38 6.32
N ILE A 149 7.91 4.60 5.58
CA ILE A 149 6.67 4.02 6.09
C ILE A 149 6.87 2.54 6.38
N GLU A 150 6.61 2.14 7.61
CA GLU A 150 6.67 0.76 8.06
C GLU A 150 5.29 0.13 8.04
N PHE A 151 5.17 -1.06 7.44
CA PHE A 151 3.99 -1.89 7.49
C PHE A 151 4.36 -3.28 8.01
N TYR A 152 3.38 -3.96 8.57
CA TYR A 152 3.51 -5.29 9.16
C TYR A 152 2.37 -6.18 8.68
N GLY A 153 2.62 -7.48 8.63
CA GLY A 153 1.59 -8.43 8.24
C GLY A 153 2.03 -9.87 8.41
N TYR A 154 1.14 -10.78 8.01
CA TYR A 154 1.37 -12.22 8.05
C TYR A 154 1.05 -12.80 6.67
N GLY A 155 2.02 -13.38 5.97
CA GLY A 155 1.85 -13.71 4.55
C GLY A 155 3.06 -14.40 3.90
N THR A 156 2.99 -14.58 2.59
CA THR A 156 4.08 -15.18 1.80
C THR A 156 5.02 -14.09 1.28
N ILE A 157 6.20 -13.93 1.90
CA ILE A 157 7.14 -12.82 1.62
C ILE A 157 7.52 -12.72 0.15
N SER A 158 7.83 -13.83 -0.53
CA SER A 158 8.25 -13.83 -1.93
C SER A 158 7.18 -13.24 -2.86
N LYS A 159 5.91 -13.60 -2.64
CA LYS A 159 4.77 -13.08 -3.40
C LYS A 159 4.47 -11.62 -3.05
N ILE A 160 4.68 -11.22 -1.81
CA ILE A 160 4.50 -9.81 -1.38
C ILE A 160 5.54 -8.92 -2.07
N LYS A 161 6.82 -9.33 -2.09
CA LYS A 161 7.90 -8.63 -2.82
C LYS A 161 7.54 -8.43 -4.29
N ASP A 162 7.09 -9.50 -4.93
CA ASP A 162 6.68 -9.50 -6.34
C ASP A 162 5.46 -8.61 -6.61
N LEU A 163 4.49 -8.52 -5.70
CA LEU A 163 3.39 -7.55 -5.86
C LEU A 163 3.87 -6.10 -5.67
N LEU A 164 4.65 -5.84 -4.62
CA LEU A 164 5.13 -4.49 -4.31
C LEU A 164 6.03 -3.91 -5.42
N SER A 165 6.70 -4.73 -6.23
CA SER A 165 7.47 -4.23 -7.37
C SER A 165 6.62 -3.54 -8.45
N TYR A 166 5.29 -3.73 -8.46
CA TYR A 166 4.37 -3.03 -9.35
C TYR A 166 3.86 -1.70 -8.79
N ILE A 167 4.26 -1.32 -7.57
CA ILE A 167 3.80 -0.10 -6.90
C ILE A 167 4.92 0.96 -6.93
N PRO A 168 4.88 1.90 -7.89
CA PRO A 168 5.89 2.96 -8.01
C PRO A 168 5.67 4.12 -7.04
N ALA A 169 4.46 4.26 -6.48
CA ALA A 169 4.08 5.39 -5.65
C ALA A 169 2.93 5.01 -4.70
N ILE A 170 2.86 5.71 -3.57
CA ILE A 170 1.80 5.58 -2.56
C ILE A 170 1.00 6.88 -2.40
N GLY A 171 -0.21 6.77 -1.87
CA GLY A 171 -1.09 7.93 -1.69
C GLY A 171 -1.87 8.33 -2.95
N LYS A 172 -2.32 9.58 -3.00
CA LYS A 172 -3.22 10.09 -4.04
C LYS A 172 -2.43 10.79 -5.15
N LYS A 173 -2.90 10.64 -6.40
CA LYS A 173 -2.39 11.34 -7.59
C LYS A 173 -0.86 11.19 -7.79
N PRO A 174 -0.35 9.96 -7.93
CA PRO A 174 1.07 9.72 -8.16
C PRO A 174 1.60 10.40 -9.44
N ALA A 175 0.75 10.58 -10.46
CA ALA A 175 1.09 11.29 -11.69
C ALA A 175 1.48 12.78 -11.48
N ALA A 176 1.13 13.38 -10.34
CA ALA A 176 1.57 14.72 -9.96
C ALA A 176 2.93 14.73 -9.24
N GLY A 177 3.57 13.56 -9.06
CA GLY A 177 4.88 13.41 -8.45
C GLY A 177 4.88 13.16 -6.94
N TRP A 178 3.72 12.97 -6.31
CA TRP A 178 3.64 12.71 -4.87
C TRP A 178 3.75 11.21 -4.56
N GLY A 179 4.44 10.92 -3.46
CA GLY A 179 4.53 9.60 -2.84
C GLY A 179 5.36 8.59 -3.62
N MET A 180 6.28 9.06 -4.46
CA MET A 180 7.19 8.21 -5.23
C MET A 180 8.01 7.31 -4.30
N VAL A 181 7.97 6.01 -4.58
CA VAL A 181 8.71 5.00 -3.84
C VAL A 181 10.09 4.84 -4.46
N ARG A 182 11.13 4.92 -3.62
CA ARG A 182 12.51 4.61 -4.00
C ARG A 182 12.75 3.11 -4.01
N GLU A 183 12.36 2.44 -2.94
CA GLU A 183 12.50 0.99 -2.79
C GLU A 183 11.50 0.42 -1.77
N TRP A 184 11.15 -0.84 -1.99
CA TRP A 184 10.39 -1.66 -1.04
C TRP A 184 11.32 -2.70 -0.42
N ILE A 185 11.47 -2.66 0.89
CA ILE A 185 12.25 -3.65 1.64
C ILE A 185 11.25 -4.56 2.35
N VAL A 186 11.33 -5.87 2.12
CA VAL A 186 10.47 -6.85 2.80
C VAL A 186 11.33 -7.90 3.47
N GLU A 187 11.13 -8.07 4.77
CA GLU A 187 11.95 -8.94 5.61
C GLU A 187 11.07 -9.74 6.59
N PRO A 188 11.50 -10.95 6.99
CA PRO A 188 10.84 -11.71 8.03
C PRO A 188 10.81 -10.91 9.34
N TRP A 189 9.76 -11.09 10.14
CA TRP A 189 9.60 -10.44 11.43
C TRP A 189 9.27 -11.50 12.50
N PRO A 190 9.80 -11.38 13.74
CA PRO A 190 9.60 -12.40 14.77
C PRO A 190 8.16 -12.50 15.28
N GLU A 191 7.41 -11.40 15.25
CA GLU A 191 6.09 -11.29 15.88
C GLU A 191 4.99 -10.95 14.87
N ASP A 192 3.75 -11.33 15.17
CA ASP A 192 2.60 -11.01 14.32
C ASP A 192 2.02 -9.63 14.69
N TRP A 193 2.53 -8.58 14.06
CA TRP A 193 2.05 -7.21 14.22
C TRP A 193 0.95 -6.83 13.22
N SER A 194 0.19 -7.79 12.72
CA SER A 194 -0.92 -7.50 11.79
C SER A 194 -2.11 -6.78 12.44
N THR A 195 -2.33 -6.97 13.75
CA THR A 195 -3.47 -6.40 14.48
C THR A 195 -3.08 -5.51 15.65
N TRP A 196 -2.13 -5.96 16.46
CA TRP A 196 -1.61 -5.25 17.62
C TRP A 196 -0.09 -5.37 17.67
N SER A 197 0.58 -4.34 18.17
CA SER A 197 2.01 -4.38 18.48
C SER A 197 2.27 -3.78 19.85
N ASP A 198 3.30 -4.26 20.54
CA ASP A 198 3.71 -3.68 21.83
C ASP A 198 4.32 -2.28 21.66
N LYS A 199 4.81 -1.96 20.46
CA LYS A 199 5.46 -0.68 20.15
C LYS A 199 4.47 0.42 19.78
N TYR A 200 3.51 0.13 18.90
CA TYR A 200 2.59 1.12 18.32
C TYR A 200 1.14 0.94 18.79
N GLY A 201 0.85 -0.15 19.49
CA GLY A 201 -0.51 -0.50 19.91
C GLY A 201 -1.34 -0.99 18.73
N LEU A 202 -2.47 -0.37 18.50
CA LEU A 202 -3.40 -0.74 17.43
C LEU A 202 -2.73 -0.59 16.06
N MET A 203 -2.71 -1.66 15.26
CA MET A 203 -2.02 -1.70 13.97
C MET A 203 -2.91 -1.45 12.76
N ARG A 204 -4.23 -1.61 12.89
CA ARG A 204 -5.21 -1.52 11.80
C ARG A 204 -6.55 -1.01 12.33
N PRO A 205 -7.47 -0.52 11.48
CA PRO A 205 -8.80 -0.19 11.94
C PRO A 205 -9.55 -1.43 12.43
N ILE A 206 -10.16 -1.30 13.60
CA ILE A 206 -10.94 -2.37 14.23
C ILE A 206 -12.37 -1.86 14.47
N PRO A 207 -13.41 -2.56 13.97
CA PRO A 207 -14.82 -2.26 14.24
C PRO A 207 -15.11 -2.15 15.73
N PHE A 208 -16.06 -1.29 16.13
CA PHE A 208 -16.41 -1.11 17.55
C PHE A 208 -16.91 -2.38 18.26
N GLU A 209 -17.50 -3.29 17.50
CA GLU A 209 -18.06 -4.55 18.01
C GLU A 209 -17.00 -5.64 18.21
N GLU A 210 -15.80 -5.45 17.66
CA GLU A 210 -14.74 -6.45 17.71
C GLU A 210 -13.86 -6.27 18.93
N ASN A 211 -13.85 -7.28 19.80
CA ASN A 211 -12.99 -7.33 20.97
C ASN A 211 -11.66 -8.01 20.61
N ILE A 212 -10.57 -7.24 20.66
CA ILE A 212 -9.20 -7.73 20.41
C ILE A 212 -8.40 -7.96 21.70
N GLY A 213 -9.03 -7.91 22.88
CA GLY A 213 -8.38 -8.13 24.17
C GLY A 213 -7.58 -6.95 24.73
N HIS A 214 -7.69 -5.77 24.11
CA HIS A 214 -6.99 -4.55 24.52
C HIS A 214 -7.98 -3.39 24.71
N ASP A 215 -7.64 -2.44 25.58
CA ASP A 215 -8.41 -1.21 25.73
C ASP A 215 -8.20 -0.28 24.53
N LEU A 216 -9.30 0.02 23.83
CA LEU A 216 -9.31 0.88 22.65
C LEU A 216 -9.90 2.28 22.91
N SER A 217 -10.25 2.59 24.16
CA SER A 217 -10.91 3.85 24.55
C SER A 217 -10.12 5.11 24.14
N GLY A 218 -8.79 5.04 24.12
CA GLY A 218 -7.88 6.13 23.78
C GLY A 218 -7.60 6.33 22.28
N TYR A 219 -8.25 5.56 21.40
CA TYR A 219 -8.08 5.67 19.93
C TYR A 219 -9.18 6.52 19.28
N LEU A 220 -8.83 7.14 18.15
CA LEU A 220 -9.77 7.94 17.38
C LEU A 220 -10.88 7.06 16.81
N LYS A 221 -12.12 7.52 16.92
CA LYS A 221 -13.31 6.86 16.39
C LYS A 221 -13.70 7.48 15.04
N ARG A 222 -13.68 6.71 13.95
CA ARG A 222 -14.06 7.18 12.61
C ARG A 222 -14.55 6.03 11.74
N ASN A 223 -15.39 6.34 10.75
CA ASN A 223 -15.64 5.42 9.64
C ASN A 223 -14.36 5.19 8.85
N CYS A 224 -13.93 3.93 8.80
CA CYS A 224 -12.70 3.52 8.14
C CYS A 224 -12.93 2.21 7.39
N ALA A 225 -12.13 1.97 6.36
CA ALA A 225 -12.21 0.73 5.61
C ALA A 225 -11.58 -0.42 6.40
N ILE A 226 -12.27 -1.55 6.45
CA ILE A 226 -11.79 -2.79 7.09
C ILE A 226 -11.34 -3.83 6.07
N ARG A 227 -11.56 -3.57 4.78
CA ARG A 227 -11.26 -4.44 3.65
C ARG A 227 -10.79 -3.62 2.44
N PRO A 228 -9.97 -4.20 1.56
CA PRO A 228 -9.64 -3.58 0.29
C PRO A 228 -10.82 -3.73 -0.70
N PRO A 229 -11.03 -2.76 -1.61
CA PRO A 229 -10.36 -1.46 -1.66
C PRO A 229 -10.97 -0.45 -0.66
N ALA A 230 -10.12 0.39 -0.05
CA ALA A 230 -10.53 1.29 1.04
C ALA A 230 -11.48 2.43 0.62
N TRP A 231 -11.52 2.80 -0.66
CA TRP A 231 -12.38 3.88 -1.14
C TRP A 231 -13.84 3.46 -1.34
N LYS A 232 -14.15 2.15 -1.40
CA LYS A 232 -15.54 1.68 -1.56
C LYS A 232 -16.30 1.83 -0.24
N ALA A 233 -17.41 2.56 -0.25
CA ALA A 233 -18.22 2.80 0.94
C ALA A 233 -18.73 1.52 1.62
N CYS A 234 -19.01 0.46 0.85
CA CYS A 234 -19.43 -0.84 1.38
C CYS A 234 -18.37 -1.54 2.26
N ASN A 235 -17.12 -1.12 2.18
CA ASN A 235 -16.02 -1.64 3.00
C ASN A 235 -15.77 -0.80 4.25
N GLN A 236 -16.51 0.31 4.43
CA GLN A 236 -16.32 1.24 5.54
C GLN A 236 -17.28 0.92 6.69
N GLN A 237 -16.76 0.96 7.91
CA GLN A 237 -17.52 0.71 9.13
C GLN A 237 -16.99 1.61 10.26
N PRO A 238 -17.80 1.94 11.29
CA PRO A 238 -17.29 2.65 12.46
C PRO A 238 -16.19 1.85 13.17
N CYS A 239 -14.98 2.41 13.20
CA CYS A 239 -13.78 1.74 13.71
C CYS A 239 -13.00 2.62 14.69
N TYR A 240 -12.26 1.96 15.58
CA TYR A 240 -11.10 2.52 16.23
C TYR A 240 -9.95 2.61 15.22
N VAL A 241 -9.33 3.77 15.10
CA VAL A 241 -8.29 4.06 14.10
C VAL A 241 -6.92 4.09 14.77
N PRO A 242 -5.89 3.43 14.18
CA PRO A 242 -4.54 3.42 14.73
C PRO A 242 -3.90 4.82 14.71
N LYS A 243 -3.02 5.09 15.69
CA LYS A 243 -2.18 6.29 15.72
C LYS A 243 -0.94 6.04 14.86
N VAL A 244 -1.02 6.41 13.59
CA VAL A 244 0.00 6.08 12.58
C VAL A 244 1.24 6.98 12.61
N THR A 245 1.12 8.18 13.17
CA THR A 245 2.23 9.13 13.34
C THR A 245 3.02 8.81 14.60
N ILE A 246 4.32 8.61 14.45
CA ILE A 246 5.29 8.33 15.52
C ILE A 246 6.08 9.59 15.88
#